data_AF-A0A1H3YV08-F1
#
_entry.id   AF-A0A1H3YV08-F1
#
_cell.length_a   1.000
_cell.length_b   1.000
_cell.length_c   1.000
_cell.angle_alpha   90.00
_cell.angle_beta   90.00
_cell.angle_gamma   90.00
#
_symmetry.space_group_name_H-M   'P 1'
#
loop_
_entity.id
_entity.type
_entity.pdbx_description
1 polymer ?
#
loop_
_entity_poly.entity_id
_entity_poly.type
_entity_poly.pdbx_seq_one_letter_code
_entity_poly.pdbx_strand_id
1 'polypeptide(L)'
;MQRELPIAEIDGVDFYVDAEREELRQVDSPGNCISFSVFHSKNNGYYFIYNRKSRCWSWDKSYINGHLGDHLVVTLPALMELDPEGMAIRYEIPLEMLSPDSLPKPPKRVTAALSPLSRCL
;
A
#
# COMPACT_ATOMS: atom_id res chain seq x y z
N MET A 1 7.98 0.01 22.60
CA MET A 1 8.25 -1.18 21.76
C MET A 1 8.09 -0.75 20.31
N GLN A 2 8.88 -1.32 19.40
CA GLN A 2 8.69 -1.10 17.96
C GLN A 2 7.74 -2.20 17.46
N ARG A 3 6.59 -1.81 16.90
CA ARG A 3 5.59 -2.75 16.36
C ARG A 3 6.10 -3.44 15.10
N GLU A 4 5.63 -4.65 14.83
CA GLU A 4 6.00 -5.41 13.64
C GLU A 4 5.15 -4.94 12.46
N LEU A 5 5.78 -4.28 11.48
CA LEU A 5 5.06 -3.78 10.31
C LEU A 5 4.81 -4.91 9.29
N PRO A 6 3.58 -5.01 8.73
CA PRO A 6 3.27 -5.95 7.68
C PRO A 6 3.98 -5.57 6.38
N ILE A 7 4.23 -6.56 5.53
CA ILE A 7 4.93 -6.38 4.24
C ILE A 7 3.95 -6.55 3.08
N ALA A 8 3.92 -5.57 2.18
CA ALA A 8 3.32 -5.70 0.86
C ALA A 8 4.42 -5.90 -0.19
N GLU A 9 4.40 -7.03 -0.89
CA GLU A 9 5.25 -7.28 -2.04
C GLU A 9 4.58 -6.75 -3.31
N ILE A 10 5.27 -5.85 -4.01
CA ILE A 10 4.77 -5.14 -5.19
C ILE A 10 5.80 -5.30 -6.31
N ASP A 11 5.48 -6.10 -7.33
CA ASP A 11 6.36 -6.36 -8.49
C ASP A 11 7.77 -6.82 -8.06
N GLY A 12 7.84 -7.72 -7.07
CA GLY A 12 9.09 -8.25 -6.51
C GLY A 12 9.82 -7.34 -5.53
N VAL A 13 9.22 -6.23 -5.12
CA VAL A 13 9.79 -5.27 -4.17
C VAL A 13 8.97 -5.27 -2.88
N ASP A 14 9.66 -5.44 -1.75
CA ASP A 14 9.01 -5.45 -0.44
C ASP A 14 8.86 -4.02 0.11
N PHE A 15 7.65 -3.70 0.58
CA PHE A 15 7.33 -2.47 1.27
C PHE A 15 6.73 -2.77 2.64
N TYR A 16 7.21 -2.09 3.68
CA TYR A 16 6.47 -2.00 4.94
C TYR A 16 5.20 -1.17 4.73
N VAL A 17 4.07 -1.71 5.16
CA VAL A 17 2.80 -0.97 5.23
C VAL A 17 2.73 -0.31 6.60
N ASP A 18 2.84 1.01 6.65
CA ASP A 18 2.86 1.77 7.89
C ASP A 18 1.64 2.69 7.97
N ALA A 19 0.54 2.16 8.49
CA ALA A 19 -0.71 2.92 8.59
C ALA A 19 -0.67 4.04 9.63
N GLU A 20 0.22 3.95 10.61
CA GLU A 20 0.47 5.03 11.57
C GLU A 20 1.07 6.25 10.86
N ARG A 21 1.98 6.04 9.92
CA ARG A 21 2.65 7.09 9.14
C ARG A 21 1.97 7.41 7.80
N GLU A 22 0.93 6.65 7.45
CA GLU A 22 0.19 6.75 6.19
C GLU A 22 1.08 6.58 4.94
N GLU A 23 2.01 5.63 4.97
CA GLU A 23 2.95 5.39 3.86
C GLU A 23 3.33 3.92 3.67
N LEU A 24 3.66 3.56 2.42
CA LEU A 24 4.48 2.39 2.12
C LEU A 24 5.96 2.80 2.17
N ARG A 25 6.80 2.08 2.91
CA ARG A 25 8.26 2.30 2.92
C ARG A 25 8.99 1.11 2.34
N GLN A 26 9.79 1.32 1.31
CA GLN A 26 10.57 0.24 0.70
C GLN A 26 11.56 -0.34 1.72
N VAL A 27 11.62 -1.66 1.83
CA VAL A 27 12.41 -2.36 2.85
C VAL A 27 13.93 -2.16 2.65
N ASP A 28 14.40 -2.30 1.41
CA ASP A 28 15.81 -2.16 1.02
C ASP A 28 16.23 -0.71 0.71
N SER A 29 15.28 0.24 0.64
CA SER A 29 15.54 1.66 0.39
C SER A 29 14.56 2.56 1.16
N PRO A 30 14.76 2.78 2.47
CA PRO A 30 13.80 3.48 3.33
C PRO A 30 13.48 4.93 2.96
N GLY A 31 14.28 5.56 2.08
CA GLY A 31 13.98 6.89 1.53
C GLY A 31 13.00 6.87 0.36
N ASN A 32 12.69 5.70 -0.20
CA ASN A 32 11.64 5.54 -1.20
C ASN A 32 10.32 5.18 -0.50
N CYS A 33 9.47 6.19 -0.38
CA CYS A 33 8.16 6.07 0.27
C CYS A 33 7.03 6.38 -0.73
N ILE A 34 5.91 5.71 -0.55
CA ILE A 34 4.66 5.99 -1.27
C ILE A 34 3.60 6.40 -0.25
N SER A 35 3.28 7.68 -0.22
CA SER A 35 2.24 8.24 0.65
C SER A 35 0.87 7.65 0.29
N PHE A 36 0.06 7.29 1.29
CA PHE A 36 -1.32 6.85 1.07
C PHE A 36 -2.21 7.96 0.49
N SER A 37 -1.78 9.22 0.50
CA SER A 37 -2.49 10.32 -0.18
C SER A 37 -2.64 10.12 -1.69
N VAL A 38 -1.85 9.25 -2.30
CA VAL A 38 -1.93 8.92 -3.74
C VAL A 38 -2.83 7.72 -4.00
N PHE A 39 -3.39 7.12 -2.95
CA PHE A 39 -4.27 5.97 -3.05
C PHE A 39 -5.68 6.41 -3.37
N HIS A 40 -6.32 5.65 -4.24
CA HIS A 40 -7.73 5.79 -4.56
C HIS A 40 -8.49 4.61 -3.97
N SER A 41 -9.61 4.88 -3.32
CA SER A 41 -10.49 3.82 -2.80
C SER A 41 -11.21 3.14 -3.96
N LYS A 42 -11.17 1.80 -4.00
CA LYS A 42 -11.99 1.00 -4.93
C LYS A 42 -12.42 -0.28 -4.24
N ASN A 43 -13.74 -0.50 -4.18
CA ASN A 43 -14.34 -1.59 -3.41
C ASN A 43 -13.84 -1.54 -1.95
N ASN A 44 -13.48 -2.68 -1.36
CA ASN A 44 -12.98 -2.82 0.01
C ASN A 44 -11.44 -2.64 0.12
N GLY A 45 -10.82 -1.89 -0.78
CA GLY A 45 -9.37 -1.73 -0.81
C GLY A 45 -8.92 -0.45 -1.48
N TYR A 46 -7.62 -0.39 -1.75
CA TYR A 46 -6.97 0.78 -2.32
C TYR A 46 -6.22 0.43 -3.59
N TYR A 47 -6.14 1.37 -4.51
CA TYR A 47 -5.30 1.24 -5.68
C TYR A 47 -4.53 2.53 -5.98
N PHE A 48 -3.38 2.39 -6.62
CA PHE A 48 -2.58 3.52 -7.10
C PHE A 48 -1.77 3.11 -8.35
N ILE A 49 -1.23 4.11 -9.04
CA ILE A 49 -0.37 3.89 -10.21
C ILE A 49 1.08 3.80 -9.75
N TYR A 50 1.71 2.67 -10.07
CA TYR A 50 3.08 2.36 -9.73
C TYR A 50 3.96 2.38 -10.97
N ASN A 51 5.13 2.98 -10.88
CA ASN A 51 6.15 2.99 -11.92
C ASN A 51 7.23 1.97 -11.58
N ARG A 52 7.40 0.99 -12.47
CA ARG A 52 8.28 -0.15 -12.27
C ARG A 52 9.76 0.24 -12.28
N LYS A 53 10.11 1.32 -12.98
CA LYS A 53 11.50 1.80 -13.11
C LYS A 53 11.95 2.52 -11.85
N SER A 54 11.13 3.43 -11.33
CA SER A 54 11.42 4.15 -10.08
C SER A 54 11.07 3.37 -8.82
N ARG A 55 10.30 2.27 -8.96
CA ARG A 55 9.72 1.52 -7.85
C ARG A 55 8.89 2.40 -6.92
N CYS A 56 8.20 3.39 -7.48
CA CYS A 56 7.47 4.42 -6.74
C CYS A 56 6.20 4.81 -7.49
N TRP A 57 5.35 5.64 -6.88
CA TRP A 57 4.20 6.22 -7.55
C TRP A 57 4.63 7.23 -8.62
N SER A 58 3.73 7.53 -9.57
CA SER A 58 3.98 8.54 -10.61
C SER A 58 2.92 9.63 -10.60
N TRP A 59 3.36 10.89 -10.66
CA TRP A 59 2.51 12.08 -10.60
C TRP A 59 2.27 12.71 -11.99
N ASP A 60 3.19 12.50 -12.94
CA ASP A 60 3.12 13.11 -14.27
C ASP A 60 2.23 12.28 -15.21
N LYS A 61 1.01 12.77 -15.44
CA LYS A 61 0.04 12.16 -16.36
C LYS A 61 0.53 12.08 -17.80
N SER A 62 1.29 13.06 -18.28
CA SER A 62 1.82 13.06 -19.65
C SER A 62 2.86 11.96 -19.81
N TYR A 63 3.75 11.82 -18.82
CA TYR A 63 4.71 10.70 -18.78
C TYR A 63 3.99 9.36 -18.72
N ILE A 64 3.01 9.20 -17.83
CA ILE A 64 2.23 7.97 -17.72
C ILE A 64 1.60 7.58 -19.05
N ASN A 65 0.94 8.52 -19.74
CA ASN A 65 0.28 8.26 -21.03
C ASN A 65 1.25 7.88 -22.16
N GLY A 66 2.47 8.44 -22.15
CA GLY A 66 3.54 8.06 -23.08
C GLY A 66 4.19 6.71 -22.77
N HIS A 67 4.09 6.26 -21.51
CA HIS A 67 4.85 5.13 -20.97
C HIS A 67 3.98 4.12 -20.23
N LEU A 68 2.78 3.82 -20.71
CA LEU A 68 1.83 2.93 -20.04
C LEU A 68 2.45 1.55 -19.67
N GLY A 69 3.33 1.00 -20.52
CA GLY A 69 4.02 -0.27 -20.26
C GLY A 69 5.04 -0.24 -19.11
N ASP A 70 5.47 0.95 -18.69
CA ASP A 70 6.34 1.13 -17.52
C ASP A 70 5.54 1.24 -16.21
N HIS A 71 4.21 1.24 -16.28
CA HIS A 71 3.32 1.46 -15.15
C HIS A 71 2.38 0.28 -14.92
N LEU A 72 2.02 0.09 -13.65
CA LEU A 72 1.05 -0.90 -13.20
C LEU A 72 0.01 -0.21 -12.33
N VAL A 73 -1.21 -0.74 -12.34
CA VAL A 73 -2.18 -0.49 -11.28
C VAL A 73 -1.92 -1.50 -10.18
N VAL A 74 -1.52 -1.01 -9.02
CA VAL A 74 -1.33 -1.81 -7.80
C VAL A 74 -2.61 -1.73 -7.01
N THR A 75 -3.15 -2.87 -6.59
CA THR A 75 -4.30 -2.96 -5.69
C THR A 75 -3.91 -3.67 -4.39
N LEU A 76 -4.23 -3.06 -3.27
CA LEU A 76 -4.00 -3.56 -1.92
C LEU A 76 -5.34 -3.74 -1.17
N PRO A 77 -5.41 -4.69 -0.23
CA PRO A 77 -6.51 -4.78 0.74
C PRO A 77 -6.69 -3.49 1.55
N ALA A 78 -7.78 -3.40 2.31
CA ALA A 78 -8.00 -2.26 3.21
C ALA A 78 -6.85 -2.13 4.23
N LEU A 79 -6.48 -0.89 4.56
CA LEU A 79 -5.41 -0.63 5.53
C LEU A 79 -5.72 -1.21 6.92
N MET A 80 -7.00 -1.27 7.31
CA MET A 80 -7.42 -1.95 8.54
C MET A 80 -7.21 -3.47 8.51
N GLU A 81 -7.19 -4.09 7.33
CA GLU A 81 -6.90 -5.52 7.18
C GLU A 81 -5.40 -5.79 7.14
N LEU A 82 -4.61 -4.82 6.65
CA LEU A 82 -3.16 -4.92 6.56
C LEU A 82 -2.50 -4.58 7.89
N ASP A 83 -2.77 -3.38 8.42
CA ASP A 83 -2.12 -2.80 9.59
C ASP A 83 -3.12 -2.17 10.58
N PRO A 84 -3.95 -2.99 11.26
CA PRO A 84 -4.93 -2.48 12.23
C PRO A 84 -4.27 -1.82 13.44
N GLU A 85 -3.08 -2.24 13.85
CA GLU A 85 -2.35 -1.60 14.95
C GLU A 85 -1.93 -0.17 14.58
N GLY A 86 -1.44 0.03 13.34
CA GLY A 86 -1.11 1.38 12.86
C GLY A 86 -2.33 2.27 12.75
N MET A 87 -3.46 1.73 12.28
CA MET A 87 -4.74 2.46 12.24
C MET A 87 -5.24 2.81 13.64
N ALA A 88 -5.16 1.87 14.59
CA ALA A 88 -5.56 2.08 15.98
C ALA A 88 -4.78 3.23 16.62
N ILE A 89 -3.45 3.23 16.44
CA ILE A 89 -2.57 4.30 16.95
C ILE A 89 -2.90 5.63 16.26
N ARG A 90 -3.02 5.64 14.93
CA ARG A 90 -3.27 6.86 14.14
C ARG A 90 -4.55 7.59 14.53
N TYR A 91 -5.61 6.84 14.76
CA TYR A 91 -6.94 7.39 15.02
C TYR A 91 -7.36 7.30 16.49
N GLU A 92 -6.46 6.90 17.38
CA GLU A 92 -6.71 6.72 18.83
C GLU A 92 -7.90 5.78 19.11
N ILE A 93 -8.02 4.72 18.31
CA ILE A 93 -9.06 3.70 18.42
C ILE A 93 -8.48 2.49 19.17
N PRO A 94 -9.20 1.87 20.13
CA PRO A 94 -8.76 0.62 20.74
C PRO A 94 -8.54 -0.48 19.68
N LEU A 95 -7.39 -1.17 19.72
CA LEU A 95 -7.04 -2.19 18.74
C LEU A 95 -8.09 -3.31 18.67
N GLU A 96 -8.73 -3.62 19.79
CA GLU A 96 -9.76 -4.65 19.90
C GLU A 96 -11.02 -4.33 19.07
N MET A 97 -11.26 -3.05 18.73
CA MET A 97 -12.33 -2.66 17.82
C MET A 97 -12.00 -2.94 16.35
N LEU A 98 -10.72 -2.96 15.98
CA LEU A 98 -10.25 -3.17 14.60
C LEU A 98 -9.82 -4.61 14.35
N SER A 99 -9.23 -5.27 15.35
CA SER A 99 -8.73 -6.65 15.28
C SER A 99 -9.11 -7.43 16.55
N PRO A 100 -10.41 -7.67 16.80
CA PRO A 100 -10.86 -8.50 17.92
C PRO A 100 -10.34 -9.94 17.79
N ASP A 101 -10.13 -10.61 18.93
CA ASP A 101 -9.62 -12.00 19.00
C ASP A 101 -10.50 -13.04 18.28
N SER A 102 -11.76 -12.70 18.03
CA SER A 102 -12.70 -13.53 17.27
C SER A 102 -12.46 -13.53 15.76
N LEU A 103 -11.69 -12.57 15.25
CA LEU A 103 -11.34 -12.48 13.83
C LEU A 103 -9.99 -13.15 13.54
N PRO A 104 -9.78 -13.62 12.30
CA PRO A 104 -8.47 -14.05 11.85
C PRO A 104 -7.44 -12.94 12.04
N LYS A 105 -6.25 -13.30 12.50
CA LYS A 105 -5.16 -12.34 12.65
C LYS A 105 -4.78 -11.76 11.27
N PRO A 106 -4.48 -10.46 11.20
CA PRO A 106 -3.99 -9.82 9.98
C PRO A 106 -2.78 -10.55 9.39
N PRO A 107 -2.67 -10.63 8.06
CA PRO A 107 -1.51 -11.21 7.42
C PRO A 107 -0.27 -10.35 7.67
N LYS A 108 0.85 -10.99 8.05
CA LYS A 108 2.14 -10.32 8.18
C LYS A 108 2.76 -9.96 6.82
N ARG A 109 2.35 -10.65 5.76
CA ARG A 109 2.83 -10.44 4.39
C ARG A 109 1.72 -10.68 3.39
N VAL A 110 1.63 -9.82 2.39
CA VAL A 110 0.70 -9.94 1.26
C VAL A 110 1.44 -9.67 -0.05
N THR A 111 0.99 -10.30 -1.14
CA THR A 111 1.40 -9.94 -2.49
C THR A 111 0.31 -9.07 -3.10
N ALA A 112 0.67 -7.89 -3.60
CA ALA A 112 -0.28 -6.95 -4.18
C ALA A 112 -0.83 -7.48 -5.51
N ALA A 113 -2.11 -7.19 -5.78
CA ALA A 113 -2.69 -7.51 -7.08
C ALA A 113 -2.22 -6.47 -8.12
N LEU A 114 -1.67 -6.95 -9.23
CA LEU A 114 -1.11 -6.11 -10.29
C LEU A 114 -1.98 -6.22 -11.55
N SER A 115 -2.27 -5.07 -12.18
CA SER A 115 -2.96 -5.02 -13.46
C SER A 115 -2.26 -4.05 -14.41
N PRO A 116 -2.20 -4.33 -15.73
CA PRO A 116 -1.69 -3.39 -16.70
C PRO A 116 -2.46 -2.07 -16.66
N LEU A 117 -1.75 -0.95 -16.76
CA LEU A 117 -2.41 0.34 -16.92
C LEU A 117 -2.92 0.47 -18.37
N SER A 118 -4.25 0.45 -18.55
CA SER A 118 -4.90 0.70 -19.83
C SER A 118 -5.22 2.19 -20.02
N ARG A 119 -5.43 2.63 -21.26
CA ARG A 119 -5.81 4.02 -21.60
C ARG A 119 -7.20 4.36 -21.03
N CYS A 120 -7.26 4.72 -19.76
CA CYS A 120 -8.43 5.25 -19.06
C CYS A 120 -7.94 6.14 -17.89
N LEU A 121 -7.25 7.24 -18.18
CA LEU A 121 -6.96 8.34 -17.24
C LEU A 121 -7.31 9.67 -17.86
#